data_AF-A0A9P8PLS0-F1
#
_entry.id   AF-A0A9P8PLS0-F1
#
_cell.length_a   1.000
_cell.length_b   1.000
_cell.length_c   1.000
_cell.angle_alpha   90.00
_cell.angle_beta   90.00
_cell.angle_gamma   90.00
#
_symmetry.space_group_name_H-M   'P 1'
#
loop_
_entity.id
_entity.type
_entity.pdbx_description
1 polymer ?
#
loop_
_entity_poly.entity_id
_entity_poly.type
_entity_poly.pdbx_seq_one_letter_code
_entity_poly.pdbx_strand_id
1 'polypeptide(L)'
;MCCQKSWPIDRTTYFQRFKTTMSQDIPKITPESTTQITQNISKLSIRQNNNEDDDQIDETLYNNDRTKKDDSEVVVTKGSGKVKVRKGQSEEEYSIQRDQYLTKGPTINTINWLEEIDITKLNPDIKSDRTSLESLTERLYFKRDYVKCLEVTEFALDFVKDQDQKRIKNEIDELIYLQKKCKEILKLT
;
A
#
# COMPACT_ATOMS: atom_id res chain seq x y z
N MET A 1 10.84 -30.20 -21.68
CA MET A 1 10.83 -30.45 -20.22
C MET A 1 11.50 -29.26 -19.54
N CYS A 2 10.73 -28.35 -18.94
CA CYS A 2 11.27 -27.18 -18.23
C CYS A 2 10.86 -27.25 -16.75
N CYS A 3 11.86 -27.10 -15.88
CA CYS A 3 11.79 -27.25 -14.43
C CYS A 3 10.88 -26.21 -13.77
N GLN A 4 9.92 -26.68 -12.98
CA GLN A 4 9.27 -25.91 -11.92
C GLN A 4 10.22 -25.83 -10.72
N LYS A 5 10.66 -24.63 -10.35
CA LYS A 5 11.28 -24.40 -9.04
C LYS A 5 10.22 -23.80 -8.13
N SER A 6 9.60 -24.63 -7.30
CA SER A 6 8.80 -24.20 -6.17
C SER A 6 9.74 -23.64 -5.10
N TRP A 7 9.47 -22.42 -4.65
CA TRP A 7 10.09 -21.88 -3.45
C TRP A 7 9.22 -22.26 -2.24
N PRO A 8 9.76 -22.92 -1.20
CA PRO A 8 9.01 -23.18 0.01
C PRO A 8 8.92 -21.88 0.81
N ILE A 9 7.72 -21.30 0.90
CA ILE A 9 7.45 -20.17 1.79
C ILE A 9 7.13 -20.74 3.15
N ASP A 10 8.15 -20.87 4.00
CA ASP A 10 7.97 -21.22 5.42
C ASP A 10 7.48 -19.98 6.18
N ARG A 11 6.19 -19.96 6.52
CA ARG A 11 5.48 -18.83 7.15
C ARG A 11 5.82 -18.62 8.63
N THR A 12 6.72 -19.41 9.21
CA THR A 12 7.05 -19.34 10.64
C THR A 12 8.11 -18.29 11.01
N THR A 13 8.88 -17.78 10.04
CA THR A 13 9.99 -16.84 10.29
C THR A 13 9.57 -15.36 10.41
N TYR A 14 8.32 -15.02 10.09
CA TYR A 14 7.84 -13.63 10.13
C TYR A 14 7.58 -13.13 11.57
N PHE A 15 7.37 -14.03 12.53
CA PHE A 15 6.85 -13.68 13.86
C PHE A 15 7.92 -13.30 14.91
N GLN A 16 9.20 -13.59 14.68
CA GLN A 16 10.26 -13.26 15.64
C GLN A 16 10.85 -11.85 15.47
N ARG A 17 10.63 -11.18 14.33
CA ARG A 17 11.24 -9.87 14.06
C ARG A 17 10.52 -8.69 14.70
N PHE A 18 9.28 -8.87 15.18
CA PHE A 18 8.45 -7.80 15.72
C PHE A 18 8.61 -7.53 17.22
N LYS A 19 9.26 -8.42 17.99
CA LYS A 19 9.36 -8.27 19.45
C LYS A 19 10.59 -7.49 19.95
N THR A 20 11.56 -7.19 19.10
CA THR A 20 12.86 -6.63 19.56
C THR A 20 12.97 -5.11 19.43
N THR A 21 11.99 -4.40 18.89
CA THR A 21 12.11 -2.95 18.62
C THR A 21 11.28 -2.02 19.51
N MET A 22 10.57 -2.55 20.52
CA MET A 22 9.73 -1.75 21.43
C MET A 22 10.36 -1.55 22.82
N SER A 23 11.65 -1.24 22.85
CA SER A 23 12.28 -0.65 24.04
C SER A 23 13.58 0.03 23.65
N GLN A 24 13.51 1.32 23.32
CA GLN A 24 14.59 2.28 23.52
C GLN A 24 14.04 3.70 23.33
N ASP A 25 14.44 4.56 24.26
CA ASP A 25 13.91 5.89 24.53
C ASP A 25 13.92 6.83 23.32
N ILE A 26 12.88 7.66 23.21
CA ILE A 26 12.78 8.72 22.20
C ILE A 26 13.73 9.86 22.60
N PRO A 27 14.81 10.15 21.85
CA PRO A 27 15.66 11.29 22.15
C PRO A 27 14.93 12.59 21.77
N LYS A 28 14.85 13.53 22.73
CA LYS A 28 14.37 14.90 22.50
C LYS A 28 15.29 15.61 21.49
N ILE A 29 14.71 16.03 20.37
CA ILE A 29 15.40 16.76 19.31
C ILE A 29 15.58 18.21 19.77
N THR A 30 16.82 18.62 20.02
CA THR A 30 17.23 20.02 20.20
C THR A 30 17.75 20.59 18.86
N PRO A 31 17.62 21.91 18.64
CA PRO A 31 17.88 22.57 17.35
C PRO A 31 19.35 22.56 16.89
N GLU A 32 20.27 22.05 17.71
CA GLU A 32 21.71 21.99 17.39
C GLU A 32 22.13 20.71 16.63
N SER A 33 21.26 19.69 16.56
CA SER A 33 21.58 18.42 15.87
C SER A 33 21.33 18.45 14.35
N THR A 34 20.54 19.41 13.85
CA THR A 34 20.20 19.54 12.43
C THR A 34 21.39 19.97 11.58
N THR A 35 22.31 20.78 12.12
CA THR A 35 23.44 21.35 11.37
C THR A 35 24.54 20.32 11.08
N GLN A 36 24.68 19.28 11.91
CA GLN A 36 25.71 18.25 11.73
C GLN A 36 25.33 17.18 10.70
N ILE A 37 24.03 16.94 10.51
CA ILE A 37 23.52 16.00 9.50
C ILE A 37 23.79 16.54 8.09
N THR A 38 23.64 17.84 7.88
CA THR A 38 23.88 18.49 6.58
C THR A 38 25.37 18.49 6.19
N GLN A 39 26.28 18.55 7.16
CA GLN A 39 27.73 18.57 6.90
C GLN A 39 28.33 17.18 6.61
N ASN A 40 27.67 16.11 7.03
CA ASN A 40 28.15 14.74 6.75
C ASN A 40 27.72 14.24 5.37
N ILE A 41 26.62 14.75 4.82
CA ILE A 41 26.17 14.41 3.46
C ILE A 41 27.11 15.03 2.41
N SER A 42 27.69 16.20 2.66
CA SER A 42 28.60 16.87 1.72
C SER A 42 29.99 16.24 1.63
N LYS A 43 30.41 15.41 2.58
CA LYS A 43 31.76 14.81 2.63
C LYS A 43 31.86 13.40 2.03
N LEU A 44 30.73 12.76 1.70
CA LEU A 44 30.73 11.39 1.14
C LEU A 44 30.81 11.34 -0.40
N SER A 45 30.86 12.49 -1.09
CA SER A 45 30.81 12.55 -2.56
C SER A 45 32.17 12.67 -3.27
N ILE A 46 33.30 12.60 -2.56
CA ILE A 46 34.62 12.72 -3.20
C ILE A 46 35.43 11.45 -2.92
N ARG A 47 35.19 10.41 -3.73
CA ARG A 47 36.19 9.40 -4.06
C ARG A 47 36.35 9.39 -5.58
N GLN A 48 37.42 10.06 -6.01
CA GLN A 48 37.91 10.05 -7.39
C GLN A 48 38.30 8.61 -7.77
N ASN A 49 37.74 8.10 -8.85
CA ASN A 49 38.40 7.12 -9.69
C ASN A 49 38.66 7.81 -11.02
N ASN A 50 39.93 8.14 -11.25
CA ASN A 50 40.44 8.59 -12.52
C ASN A 50 40.40 7.42 -13.50
N ASN A 51 39.72 7.59 -14.62
CA ASN A 51 40.08 6.98 -15.90
C ASN A 51 39.66 8.01 -16.96
N GLU A 52 40.67 8.58 -17.60
CA GLU A 52 40.57 9.43 -18.78
C GLU A 52 40.21 8.53 -19.96
N ASP A 53 39.05 8.77 -20.58
CA ASP A 53 38.82 8.52 -22.00
C ASP A 53 37.68 9.45 -22.43
N ASP A 54 37.95 10.19 -23.51
CA ASP A 54 37.17 11.27 -24.08
C ASP A 54 35.68 10.92 -24.30
N ASP A 55 34.78 11.69 -23.70
CA ASP A 55 33.48 11.99 -24.30
C ASP A 55 32.92 13.28 -23.69
N GLN A 56 32.44 14.15 -24.56
CA GLN A 56 31.99 15.51 -24.31
C GLN A 56 30.72 15.53 -23.44
N ILE A 57 30.88 15.69 -22.11
CA ILE A 57 29.76 15.79 -21.17
C ILE A 57 29.16 17.21 -21.26
N ASP A 58 27.94 17.29 -21.80
CA ASP A 58 27.12 18.51 -21.81
C ASP A 58 26.87 19.00 -20.37
N GLU A 59 27.36 20.21 -20.07
CA GLU A 59 27.37 20.88 -18.76
C GLU A 59 25.96 21.31 -18.27
N THR A 60 24.90 20.75 -18.86
CA THR A 60 23.49 21.06 -18.54
C THR A 60 22.84 20.09 -17.54
N LEU A 61 23.55 19.05 -17.11
CA LEU A 61 22.95 17.92 -16.37
C LEU A 61 23.00 18.01 -14.84
N TYR A 62 23.70 18.97 -14.25
CA TYR A 62 23.85 19.06 -12.78
C TYR A 62 22.97 20.12 -12.08
N ASN A 63 22.21 20.92 -12.85
CA ASN A 63 21.37 22.01 -12.31
C ASN A 63 19.86 21.84 -12.57
N ASN A 64 19.39 20.64 -12.92
CA ASN A 64 17.97 20.40 -13.21
C ASN A 64 17.20 19.87 -11.99
N ASP A 65 17.26 20.56 -10.86
CA ASP A 65 16.12 20.55 -9.93
C ASP A 65 15.02 21.45 -10.52
N ARG A 66 14.44 20.99 -11.64
CA ARG A 66 13.33 21.68 -12.32
C ARG A 66 12.02 21.15 -11.78
N THR A 67 11.76 21.40 -10.49
CA THR A 67 10.38 21.61 -10.04
C THR A 67 9.92 22.97 -10.57
N LYS A 68 9.69 23.05 -11.89
CA LYS A 68 9.02 24.22 -12.47
C LYS A 68 7.64 24.30 -11.84
N LYS A 69 7.37 25.42 -11.19
CA LYS A 69 6.15 25.67 -10.40
C LYS A 69 4.86 25.65 -11.24
N ASP A 70 4.98 25.84 -12.54
CA ASP A 70 3.85 26.26 -13.38
C ASP A 70 3.36 25.21 -14.39
N ASP A 71 4.11 24.11 -14.59
CA ASP A 71 3.69 23.03 -15.47
C ASP A 71 3.37 21.82 -14.59
N SER A 72 2.17 21.26 -14.72
CA SER A 72 1.68 20.06 -14.03
C SER A 72 2.45 18.79 -14.39
N GLU A 73 3.76 18.88 -14.58
CA GLU A 73 4.67 17.85 -15.03
C GLU A 73 5.96 17.91 -14.21
N VAL A 74 6.24 16.82 -13.50
CA VAL A 74 7.47 16.63 -12.75
C VAL A 74 8.39 15.74 -13.58
N VAL A 75 9.49 16.31 -14.05
CA VAL A 75 10.50 15.58 -14.82
C VAL A 75 11.50 14.96 -13.85
N VAL A 76 11.56 13.62 -13.80
CA VAL A 76 12.49 12.88 -12.94
C VAL A 76 13.49 12.13 -13.78
N THR A 77 14.79 12.36 -13.54
CA THR A 77 15.88 11.56 -14.09
C THR A 77 16.07 10.30 -13.26
N LYS A 78 16.08 9.13 -13.90
CA LYS A 78 16.44 7.87 -13.23
C LYS A 78 17.96 7.74 -13.18
N GLY A 79 18.49 6.98 -12.21
CA GLY A 79 19.90 6.58 -12.17
C GLY A 79 20.39 5.79 -13.41
N SER A 80 19.48 5.33 -14.27
CA SER A 80 19.78 4.70 -15.56
C SER A 80 19.90 5.69 -16.73
N GLY A 81 19.93 7.01 -16.47
CA GLY A 81 19.96 8.08 -17.48
C GLY A 81 18.63 8.34 -18.20
N LYS A 82 17.57 7.57 -17.93
CA LYS A 82 16.26 7.74 -18.58
C LYS A 82 15.42 8.80 -17.87
N VAL A 83 14.92 9.77 -18.62
CA VAL A 83 14.00 10.81 -18.16
C VAL A 83 12.58 10.26 -18.13
N LYS A 84 11.88 10.40 -17.00
CA LYS A 84 10.47 10.03 -16.86
C LYS A 84 9.66 11.26 -16.46
N VAL A 85 8.72 11.66 -17.31
CA VAL A 85 7.73 12.68 -16.99
C VAL A 85 6.62 12.06 -16.15
N ARG A 86 6.32 12.69 -15.01
CA ARG A 86 5.19 12.35 -14.15
C ARG A 86 4.18 13.49 -14.23
N LYS A 87 2.89 13.16 -14.21
CA LYS A 87 1.86 14.17 -13.97
C LYS A 87 2.07 14.73 -12.56
N GLY A 88 2.33 16.02 -12.47
CA GLY A 88 2.20 16.80 -11.25
C GLY A 88 0.72 17.02 -10.92
N GLN A 89 0.48 17.51 -9.72
CA GLN A 89 -0.86 17.92 -9.28
C GLN A 89 -1.09 19.37 -9.72
N SER A 90 -2.26 19.68 -10.29
CA SER A 90 -2.59 21.07 -10.62
C SER A 90 -2.94 21.87 -9.35
N GLU A 91 -2.82 23.20 -9.41
CA GLU A 91 -3.21 24.07 -8.28
C GLU A 91 -4.70 23.91 -7.94
N GLU A 92 -5.55 23.68 -8.95
CA GLU A 92 -6.99 23.42 -8.77
C GLU A 92 -7.23 22.11 -8.00
N GLU A 93 -6.54 21.03 -8.39
CA GLU A 93 -6.62 19.73 -7.69
C GLU A 93 -6.12 19.83 -6.25
N TYR A 94 -5.04 20.59 -6.04
CA TYR A 94 -4.51 20.85 -4.70
C TYR A 94 -5.50 21.65 -3.84
N SER A 95 -6.09 22.72 -4.38
CA SER A 95 -7.07 23.52 -3.65
C SER A 95 -8.28 22.67 -3.26
N ILE A 96 -8.80 21.82 -4.16
CA ILE A 96 -9.91 20.91 -3.85
C ILE A 96 -9.53 19.96 -2.71
N GLN A 97 -8.35 19.35 -2.75
CA GLN A 97 -7.91 18.42 -1.70
C GLN A 97 -7.70 19.13 -0.35
N ARG A 98 -7.12 20.34 -0.37
CA ARG A 98 -6.97 21.16 0.83
C ARG A 98 -8.32 21.50 1.43
N ASP A 99 -9.28 21.94 0.61
CA ASP A 99 -10.61 22.33 1.08
C ASP A 99 -11.37 21.11 1.62
N GLN A 100 -11.24 19.94 0.99
CA GLN A 100 -11.76 18.67 1.51
C GLN A 100 -11.15 18.31 2.87
N TYR A 101 -9.83 18.45 3.00
CA TYR A 101 -9.12 18.18 4.25
C TYR A 101 -9.55 19.12 5.37
N LEU A 102 -9.68 20.42 5.10
CA LEU A 102 -10.13 21.41 6.08
C LEU A 102 -11.59 21.21 6.48
N THR A 103 -12.44 20.78 5.54
CA THR A 103 -13.88 20.60 5.79
C THR A 103 -14.19 19.30 6.52
N LYS A 104 -13.63 18.18 6.06
CA LYS A 104 -13.96 16.83 6.58
C LYS A 104 -12.93 16.31 7.58
N GLY A 105 -11.72 16.85 7.57
CA GLY A 105 -10.61 16.33 8.36
C GLY A 105 -10.10 14.97 7.85
N PRO A 106 -9.09 14.41 8.53
CA PRO A 106 -8.66 13.04 8.29
C PRO A 106 -9.74 12.05 8.75
N THR A 107 -10.01 11.03 7.94
CA THR A 107 -10.88 9.92 8.35
C THR A 107 -10.18 9.07 9.40
N ILE A 108 -10.71 9.07 10.63
CA ILE A 108 -10.21 8.22 11.70
C ILE A 108 -11.00 6.92 11.69
N ASN A 109 -10.31 5.81 11.46
CA ASN A 109 -10.93 4.49 11.53
C ASN A 109 -11.23 4.15 13.00
N THR A 110 -12.51 4.00 13.34
CA THR A 110 -12.94 3.49 14.65
C THR A 110 -12.59 2.02 14.77
N ILE A 111 -12.74 1.40 15.95
CA ILE A 111 -12.45 -0.03 16.08
C ILE A 111 -13.39 -0.86 15.18
N ASN A 112 -14.65 -0.45 15.03
CA ASN A 112 -15.71 -1.19 14.32
C ASN A 112 -16.03 -0.65 12.93
N TRP A 113 -15.20 0.24 12.38
CA TRP A 113 -15.46 0.91 11.09
C TRP A 113 -15.82 -0.05 9.94
N LEU A 114 -15.26 -1.26 9.95
CA LEU A 114 -15.49 -2.28 8.93
C LEU A 114 -16.85 -2.99 9.11
N GLU A 115 -17.36 -3.06 10.33
CA GLU A 115 -18.67 -3.69 10.65
C GLU A 115 -19.84 -2.73 10.38
N GLU A 116 -19.54 -1.43 10.21
CA GLU A 116 -20.51 -0.37 9.93
C GLU A 116 -20.68 -0.10 8.43
N ILE A 117 -20.12 -0.96 7.57
CA ILE A 117 -20.24 -0.82 6.11
C ILE A 117 -21.71 -0.94 5.71
N ASP A 118 -22.18 0.05 4.96
CA ASP A 118 -23.50 0.04 4.34
C ASP A 118 -23.52 -0.89 3.13
N ILE A 119 -23.95 -2.13 3.37
CA ILE A 119 -24.00 -3.20 2.36
C ILE A 119 -24.87 -2.80 1.15
N THR A 120 -25.84 -1.90 1.32
CA THR A 120 -26.77 -1.49 0.25
C THR A 120 -26.12 -0.63 -0.83
N LYS A 121 -24.96 -0.02 -0.54
CA LYS A 121 -24.26 0.90 -1.46
C LYS A 121 -23.11 0.25 -2.21
N LEU A 122 -22.84 -1.03 -1.98
CA LEU A 122 -21.71 -1.73 -2.56
C LEU A 122 -21.95 -2.05 -4.03
N ASN A 123 -20.92 -1.88 -4.86
CA ASN A 123 -20.95 -2.23 -6.27
C ASN A 123 -20.00 -3.42 -6.57
N PRO A 124 -20.50 -4.52 -7.17
CA PRO A 124 -19.69 -5.70 -7.43
C PRO A 124 -18.57 -5.49 -8.46
N ASP A 125 -18.66 -4.48 -9.33
CA ASP A 125 -17.62 -4.18 -10.31
C ASP A 125 -16.37 -3.55 -9.65
N ILE A 126 -16.58 -2.83 -8.55
CA ILE A 126 -15.55 -2.08 -7.86
C ILE A 126 -14.72 -3.02 -6.98
N LYS A 127 -13.41 -3.07 -7.22
CA LYS A 127 -12.49 -3.94 -6.45
C LYS A 127 -12.48 -3.58 -4.96
N SER A 128 -12.49 -2.30 -4.62
CA SER A 128 -12.47 -1.87 -3.21
C SER A 128 -13.65 -2.43 -2.43
N ASP A 129 -14.82 -2.48 -3.04
CA ASP A 129 -16.06 -2.92 -2.39
C ASP A 129 -16.02 -4.43 -2.15
N ARG A 130 -15.60 -5.21 -3.15
CA ARG A 130 -15.38 -6.65 -2.99
C ARG A 130 -14.34 -6.96 -1.91
N THR A 131 -13.18 -6.29 -1.95
CA THR A 131 -12.12 -6.50 -0.95
C THR A 131 -12.54 -6.05 0.46
N SER A 132 -13.38 -5.01 0.57
CA SER A 132 -13.92 -4.57 1.86
C SER A 132 -14.83 -5.64 2.47
N LEU A 133 -15.62 -6.30 1.63
CA LEU A 133 -16.54 -7.35 2.05
C LEU A 133 -15.80 -8.64 2.43
N GLU A 134 -14.76 -9.01 1.67
CA GLU A 134 -13.81 -10.08 2.04
C GLU A 134 -13.17 -9.78 3.41
N SER A 135 -12.61 -8.58 3.59
CA SER A 135 -11.99 -8.17 4.86
C SER A 135 -12.98 -8.23 6.04
N LEU A 136 -14.26 -7.88 5.81
CA LEU A 136 -15.31 -7.99 6.81
C LEU A 136 -15.53 -9.45 7.23
N THR A 137 -15.59 -10.38 6.27
CA THR A 137 -15.76 -11.81 6.57
C THR A 137 -14.60 -12.37 7.39
N GLU A 138 -13.35 -12.06 7.01
CA GLU A 138 -12.16 -12.47 7.76
C GLU A 138 -12.18 -11.93 9.19
N ARG A 139 -12.52 -10.65 9.34
CA ARG A 139 -12.59 -10.02 10.65
C ARG A 139 -13.62 -10.69 11.57
N LEU A 140 -14.82 -10.99 11.05
CA LEU A 140 -15.85 -11.71 11.79
C LEU A 140 -15.38 -13.11 12.20
N TYR A 141 -14.67 -13.81 11.30
CA TYR A 141 -14.07 -15.11 11.57
C TYR A 141 -13.06 -15.04 12.73
N PHE A 142 -12.15 -14.06 12.70
CA PHE A 142 -11.16 -13.88 13.78
C PHE A 142 -11.79 -13.41 15.10
N LYS A 143 -12.88 -12.64 15.03
CA LYS A 143 -13.71 -12.30 16.20
C LYS A 143 -14.48 -13.50 16.76
N ARG A 144 -14.48 -14.65 16.06
CA ARG A 144 -15.22 -15.87 16.39
C ARG A 144 -16.74 -15.71 16.34
N ASP A 145 -17.24 -14.70 15.63
CA ASP A 145 -18.67 -14.54 15.35
C ASP A 145 -19.01 -15.34 14.08
N TYR A 146 -19.00 -16.68 14.21
CA TYR A 146 -19.11 -17.60 13.08
C TYR A 146 -20.50 -17.55 12.42
N VAL A 147 -21.54 -17.17 13.15
CA VAL A 147 -22.90 -17.05 12.62
C VAL A 147 -22.95 -15.89 11.63
N LYS A 148 -22.51 -14.69 12.04
CA LYS A 148 -22.47 -13.53 11.13
C LYS A 148 -21.44 -13.71 10.03
N CYS A 149 -20.30 -14.33 10.33
CA CYS A 149 -19.30 -14.63 9.30
C CYS A 149 -19.94 -15.46 8.18
N LEU A 150 -20.69 -16.51 8.54
CA LEU A 150 -21.38 -17.35 7.57
C LEU A 150 -22.39 -16.54 6.74
N GLU A 151 -23.26 -15.77 7.39
CA GLU A 151 -24.25 -14.91 6.70
C GLU A 151 -23.59 -13.95 5.70
N VAL A 152 -22.52 -13.27 6.12
CA VAL A 152 -21.81 -12.31 5.26
C VAL A 152 -21.07 -13.04 4.14
N THR A 153 -20.47 -14.21 4.38
CA THR A 153 -19.82 -14.99 3.30
C THR A 153 -20.82 -15.49 2.26
N GLU A 154 -22.03 -15.87 2.66
CA GLU A 154 -23.09 -16.27 1.74
C GLU A 154 -23.57 -15.09 0.90
N PHE A 155 -23.78 -13.93 1.53
CA PHE A 155 -24.05 -12.69 0.81
C PHE A 155 -22.91 -12.31 -0.15
N ALA A 156 -21.65 -12.45 0.29
CA ALA A 156 -20.47 -12.12 -0.51
C ALA A 156 -20.38 -12.94 -1.78
N LEU A 157 -20.57 -14.25 -1.66
CA LEU A 157 -20.54 -15.17 -2.79
C LEU A 157 -21.65 -14.83 -3.77
N ASP A 158 -22.85 -14.55 -3.26
CA ASP A 158 -24.00 -14.14 -4.06
C ASP A 158 -23.76 -12.82 -4.80
N PHE A 159 -23.13 -11.86 -4.14
CA PHE A 159 -22.79 -10.55 -4.67
C PHE A 159 -21.80 -10.60 -5.84
N VAL A 160 -20.89 -11.59 -5.87
CA VAL A 160 -19.87 -11.73 -6.92
C VAL A 160 -20.21 -12.75 -8.02
N LYS A 161 -21.40 -13.38 -7.98
CA LYS A 161 -21.79 -14.45 -8.93
C LYS A 161 -21.68 -14.05 -10.40
N ASP A 162 -22.11 -12.82 -10.72
CA ASP A 162 -22.20 -12.32 -12.10
C ASP A 162 -20.87 -11.76 -12.63
N GLN A 163 -19.83 -11.72 -11.79
CA GLN A 163 -18.51 -11.20 -12.16
C GLN A 163 -17.64 -12.25 -12.85
N ASP A 164 -16.57 -11.80 -13.51
CA ASP A 164 -15.59 -12.72 -14.12
C ASP A 164 -14.82 -13.51 -13.04
N GLN A 165 -15.27 -14.73 -12.81
CA GLN A 165 -14.70 -15.64 -11.81
C GLN A 165 -13.22 -15.97 -12.05
N LYS A 166 -12.72 -15.87 -13.28
CA LYS A 166 -11.29 -16.13 -13.55
C LYS A 166 -10.42 -15.00 -13.01
N ARG A 167 -10.92 -13.77 -13.09
CA ARG A 167 -10.23 -12.57 -12.61
C ARG A 167 -10.28 -12.46 -11.09
N ILE A 168 -11.36 -12.92 -10.47
CA ILE A 168 -11.65 -12.76 -9.04
C ILE A 168 -11.53 -14.13 -8.31
N LYS A 169 -10.74 -15.04 -8.88
CA LYS A 169 -10.66 -16.42 -8.39
C LYS A 169 -10.17 -16.49 -6.95
N ASN A 170 -9.16 -15.70 -6.61
CA ASN A 170 -8.56 -15.73 -5.28
C ASN A 170 -9.58 -15.27 -4.23
N GLU A 171 -10.28 -14.16 -4.48
CA GLU A 171 -11.28 -13.65 -3.55
C GLU A 171 -12.43 -14.65 -3.34
N ILE A 172 -12.85 -15.34 -4.41
CA ILE A 172 -13.88 -16.40 -4.32
C ILE A 172 -13.37 -17.62 -3.54
N ASP A 173 -12.14 -18.07 -3.80
CA ASP A 173 -11.54 -19.22 -3.13
C ASP A 173 -11.42 -18.98 -1.61
N GLU A 174 -11.05 -17.77 -1.18
CA GLU A 174 -10.99 -17.38 0.24
C GLU A 174 -12.38 -17.35 0.89
N LEU A 175 -13.39 -16.77 0.20
CA LEU A 175 -14.78 -16.77 0.70
C LEU A 175 -15.34 -18.20 0.86
N ILE A 176 -15.06 -19.08 -0.10
CA ILE A 176 -15.46 -20.50 -0.02
C ILE A 176 -14.75 -21.19 1.15
N TYR A 177 -13.46 -20.93 1.35
CA TYR A 177 -12.70 -21.47 2.47
C TYR A 177 -13.32 -21.06 3.81
N LEU A 178 -13.61 -19.77 4.00
CA LEU A 178 -14.23 -19.25 5.21
C LEU A 178 -15.63 -19.83 5.44
N GLN A 179 -16.46 -19.89 4.40
CA GLN A 179 -17.80 -20.48 4.47
C GLN A 179 -17.73 -21.93 4.95
N LYS A 180 -16.84 -22.74 4.37
CA LYS A 180 -16.63 -24.14 4.77
C LYS A 180 -16.20 -24.25 6.23
N LYS A 181 -15.23 -23.43 6.65
CA LYS A 181 -14.74 -23.43 8.03
C LYS A 181 -15.81 -23.04 9.04
N CYS A 182 -16.64 -22.04 8.71
CA CYS A 182 -17.76 -21.65 9.56
C CYS A 182 -18.79 -22.77 9.69
N LYS A 183 -19.13 -23.46 8.60
CA LYS A 183 -20.06 -24.61 8.61
C LYS A 183 -19.53 -25.77 9.47
N GLU A 184 -18.24 -26.10 9.34
CA GLU A 184 -17.56 -27.11 10.17
C GLU A 184 -17.65 -26.77 11.67
N ILE A 185 -17.39 -25.51 12.04
CA ILE A 185 -17.41 -25.06 13.45
C ILE A 185 -18.83 -25.05 14.02
N LEU A 186 -19.81 -24.60 13.22
CA LEU A 186 -21.22 -24.55 13.61
C LEU A 186 -21.91 -25.92 13.59
N LYS A 187 -21.23 -26.97 13.11
CA LYS A 187 -21.77 -28.34 12.96
C LYS A 187 -23.03 -28.40 12.09
N LEU A 188 -23.07 -27.56 11.05
CA LEU A 188 -24.16 -27.51 10.07
C LEU A 188 -23.96 -28.51 8.92
N THR A 189 -22.91 -29.33 9.00
CA THR A 189 -22.46 -30.31 8.00
C THR A 189 -22.09 -31.62 8.66
#